data_AF-A0A7R9B4S4-F1
#
_entry.id   AF-A0A7R9B4S4-F1
#
_cell.length_a   1.000
_cell.length_b   1.000
_cell.length_c   1.000
_cell.angle_alpha   90.00
_cell.angle_beta   90.00
_cell.angle_gamma   90.00
#
_symmetry.space_group_name_H-M   'P 1'
#
loop_
_entity.id
_entity.type
_entity.pdbx_description
1 polymer ?
#
loop_
_entity_poly.entity_id
_entity_poly.type
_entity_poly.pdbx_seq_one_letter_code
_entity_poly.pdbx_strand_id
1 'polypeptide(L)'
;IIGNRPNTYTFTKALAEHVLIKQSGSLPVAIVRPSIVTAAWHEPIPGWVDNLNGPTGMIAGAGKGVLRTILCYRDLVADLVPVDVAINLLISVAWHTATANIESIGHECILKNPFSNVLWYPGGSFKSSRLLNMLCVLVFHSAPAYLFDMVARISGKKPITPHHRTTYNQLRAQVRRRVKDIRRNRWDTYVTEAALERDKLWKVTLQLRGTTRNKTVPAIHGEHGMVYKSTEMAEAIAVVVEKQFKPNDEPQDHDFTRNATRTVRVYLEGPNDTRAEVITLDELTTTIKYLPSMVRVHDKLQRAVSCLEFFTTHEWRFTNDNMTRLMARLHPRDRKIFNFDIADLDWKVYWEQYVLGTRKFILKEDPSTFPAARSHLRKMYYLHRLSQLVTVFLVCRLLIARSETARYMWQNLVALILKLVKSPQSTLSRPT
;
A
#
# COMPACT_ATOMS: atom_id res chain seq x y z
N ILE A 1 -3.84 4.69 25.91
CA ILE A 1 -3.99 5.28 24.56
C ILE A 1 -4.49 4.26 23.54
N ILE A 2 -3.85 3.10 23.36
CA ILE A 2 -4.22 2.15 22.29
C ILE A 2 -5.39 1.20 22.60
N GLY A 3 -5.91 1.15 23.83
CA GLY A 3 -7.08 0.32 24.21
C GLY A 3 -6.83 -1.18 23.96
N ASN A 4 -7.86 -1.89 23.48
CA ASN A 4 -7.78 -3.32 23.12
C ASN A 4 -7.20 -3.59 21.72
N ARG A 5 -6.46 -2.61 21.15
CA ARG A 5 -5.83 -2.78 19.82
C ARG A 5 -4.51 -3.53 19.96
N PRO A 6 -4.17 -4.43 19.03
CA PRO A 6 -2.96 -5.24 19.13
C PRO A 6 -1.66 -4.44 19.01
N ASN A 7 -1.68 -3.32 18.28
CA ASN A 7 -0.51 -2.46 18.13
C ASN A 7 -0.91 -1.04 17.71
N THR A 8 0.08 -0.14 17.70
CA THR A 8 -0.09 1.26 17.28
C THR A 8 -0.55 1.38 15.83
N TYR A 9 -0.17 0.47 14.94
CA TYR A 9 -0.61 0.48 13.54
C TYR A 9 -2.13 0.30 13.40
N THR A 10 -2.70 -0.71 14.05
CA THR A 10 -4.16 -0.93 14.01
C THR A 10 -4.94 0.19 14.68
N PHE A 11 -4.37 0.80 15.73
CA PHE A 11 -4.93 1.99 16.36
C PHE A 11 -4.93 3.20 15.42
N THR A 12 -3.82 3.50 14.74
CA THR A 12 -3.73 4.65 13.83
C THR A 12 -4.63 4.49 12.61
N LYS A 13 -4.78 3.28 12.06
CA LYS A 13 -5.73 3.01 10.98
C LYS A 13 -7.17 3.22 11.41
N ALA A 14 -7.55 2.75 12.60
CA ALA A 14 -8.89 2.98 13.14
C ALA A 14 -9.16 4.46 13.42
N LEU A 15 -8.17 5.18 13.94
CA LEU A 15 -8.27 6.63 14.16
C LEU A 15 -8.45 7.37 12.83
N ALA A 16 -7.70 6.99 11.80
CA ALA A 16 -7.82 7.59 10.46
C ALA A 16 -9.23 7.38 9.87
N GLU A 17 -9.81 6.18 10.00
CA GLU A 17 -11.19 5.93 9.58
C GLU A 17 -12.20 6.81 10.33
N HIS A 18 -12.04 6.95 11.65
CA HIS A 18 -12.91 7.79 12.46
C HIS A 18 -12.83 9.28 12.06
N VAL A 19 -11.62 9.78 11.83
CA VAL A 19 -11.37 11.15 11.37
C VAL A 19 -12.00 11.37 9.99
N LEU A 20 -11.81 10.43 9.06
CA LEU A 20 -12.41 10.50 7.72
C LEU A 20 -13.94 10.57 7.79
N ILE A 21 -14.59 9.73 8.59
CA ILE A 21 -16.06 9.74 8.75
C ILE A 21 -16.54 11.08 9.32
N LYS A 22 -15.81 11.63 10.29
CA LYS A 22 -16.18 12.90 10.94
C LYS A 22 -15.96 14.12 10.04
N GLN A 23 -14.98 14.07 9.15
CA GLN A 23 -14.52 15.23 8.36
C GLN A 23 -14.86 15.16 6.87
N SER A 24 -15.39 14.04 6.37
CA SER A 24 -15.66 13.88 4.93
C SER A 24 -16.66 14.90 4.36
N GLY A 25 -17.56 15.43 5.19
CA GLY A 25 -18.59 16.37 4.74
C GLY A 25 -19.40 15.79 3.58
N SER A 26 -19.41 16.49 2.45
CA SER A 26 -20.08 16.06 1.21
C SER A 26 -19.19 15.29 0.23
N LEU A 27 -17.93 14.98 0.60
CA LEU A 27 -17.05 14.22 -0.28
C LEU A 27 -17.52 12.77 -0.37
N PRO A 28 -17.59 12.18 -1.58
CA PRO A 28 -17.88 10.78 -1.75
C PRO A 28 -16.65 9.97 -1.27
N VAL A 29 -16.78 9.37 -0.09
CA VAL A 29 -15.70 8.60 0.57
C VAL A 29 -16.10 7.13 0.70
N ALA A 30 -15.16 6.24 0.42
CA ALA A 30 -15.26 4.83 0.73
C ALA A 30 -14.02 4.37 1.52
N ILE A 31 -14.25 3.47 2.47
CA ILE A 31 -13.19 2.88 3.29
C ILE A 31 -12.99 1.43 2.82
N VAL A 32 -11.79 1.13 2.34
CA VAL A 32 -11.38 -0.21 1.93
C VAL A 32 -10.42 -0.77 2.97
N ARG A 33 -10.72 -1.96 3.48
CA ARG A 33 -9.92 -2.66 4.50
C ARG A 33 -9.35 -3.94 3.88
N PRO A 34 -8.21 -3.83 3.17
CA PRO A 34 -7.58 -5.02 2.61
C PRO A 34 -7.05 -5.91 3.74
N SER A 35 -6.98 -7.20 3.44
CA SER A 35 -6.30 -8.19 4.28
C SER A 35 -4.78 -8.02 4.24
N ILE A 36 -4.02 -8.97 4.77
CA ILE A 36 -2.55 -8.97 4.70
C ILE A 36 -2.14 -9.04 3.23
N VAL A 37 -1.63 -7.91 2.73
CA VAL A 37 -1.20 -7.78 1.34
C VAL A 37 0.09 -8.55 1.12
N THR A 38 0.12 -9.33 0.05
CA THR A 38 1.23 -10.19 -0.36
C THR A 38 1.67 -9.85 -1.79
N ALA A 39 2.55 -10.64 -2.39
CA ALA A 39 3.06 -10.36 -3.74
C ALA A 39 1.96 -10.30 -4.81
N ALA A 40 2.31 -9.81 -5.99
CA ALA A 40 1.41 -9.80 -7.14
C ALA A 40 1.09 -11.23 -7.59
N TRP A 41 -0.18 -11.50 -7.88
CA TRP A 41 -0.59 -12.75 -8.52
C TRP A 41 -0.33 -12.71 -10.03
N HIS A 42 -0.73 -11.62 -10.70
CA HIS A 42 -0.61 -11.44 -12.13
C HIS A 42 0.15 -10.15 -12.50
N GLU A 43 -0.29 -9.00 -11.97
CA GLU A 43 0.21 -7.68 -12.41
C GLU A 43 1.02 -6.96 -11.32
N PRO A 44 2.11 -6.25 -11.64
CA PRO A 44 2.68 -6.07 -12.98
C PRO A 44 3.41 -7.32 -13.50
N ILE A 45 3.90 -8.18 -12.61
CA ILE A 45 4.55 -9.45 -12.91
C ILE A 45 4.26 -10.42 -11.75
N PRO A 46 4.00 -11.72 -11.99
CA PRO A 46 3.79 -12.67 -10.91
C PRO A 46 4.94 -12.72 -9.90
N GLY A 47 4.60 -12.71 -8.61
CA GLY A 47 5.55 -12.68 -7.50
C GLY A 47 6.16 -11.30 -7.22
N TRP A 48 5.77 -10.24 -7.93
CA TRP A 48 6.30 -8.90 -7.68
C TRP A 48 6.02 -8.43 -6.25
N VAL A 49 7.07 -7.91 -5.60
CA VAL A 49 7.04 -7.35 -4.25
C VAL A 49 8.21 -6.38 -4.07
N ASP A 50 8.01 -5.31 -3.31
CA ASP A 50 8.96 -4.20 -3.20
C ASP A 50 9.56 -4.01 -1.78
N ASN A 51 9.06 -4.74 -0.78
CA ASN A 51 9.46 -4.57 0.60
C ASN A 51 9.54 -5.89 1.39
N LEU A 52 10.21 -5.83 2.55
CA LEU A 52 10.39 -6.95 3.49
C LEU A 52 9.32 -7.00 4.59
N ASN A 53 8.20 -6.29 4.44
CA ASN A 53 7.20 -6.21 5.49
C ASN A 53 6.37 -7.51 5.55
N GLY A 54 6.01 -7.93 6.77
CA GLY A 54 5.10 -9.04 7.01
C GLY A 54 5.58 -10.37 6.37
N PRO A 55 4.75 -11.04 5.54
CA PRO A 55 5.08 -12.33 4.94
C PRO A 55 6.37 -12.35 4.12
N THR A 56 6.69 -11.29 3.38
CA THR A 56 7.91 -11.25 2.55
C THR A 56 9.18 -11.36 3.39
N GLY A 57 9.21 -10.67 4.53
CA GLY A 57 10.33 -10.74 5.48
C GLY A 57 10.48 -12.13 6.10
N MET A 58 9.35 -12.79 6.39
CA MET A 58 9.35 -14.18 6.89
C MET A 58 9.89 -15.16 5.85
N ILE A 59 9.45 -15.05 4.58
CA ILE A 59 9.96 -15.88 3.47
C ILE A 59 11.47 -15.68 3.31
N ALA A 60 11.93 -14.42 3.27
CA ALA A 60 13.35 -14.11 3.10
C ALA A 60 14.18 -14.64 4.30
N GLY A 61 13.73 -14.39 5.52
CA GLY A 61 14.39 -14.84 6.74
C GLY A 61 14.46 -16.36 6.87
N ALA A 62 13.36 -17.04 6.57
CA ALA A 62 13.27 -18.49 6.61
C ALA A 62 14.07 -19.14 5.48
N GLY A 63 13.96 -18.60 4.25
CA GLY A 63 14.70 -19.05 3.08
C GLY A 63 16.22 -18.90 3.23
N LYS A 64 16.68 -17.86 3.93
CA LYS A 64 18.09 -17.67 4.30
C LYS A 64 18.50 -18.48 5.54
N GLY A 65 17.58 -19.15 6.21
CA GLY A 65 17.83 -19.98 7.39
C GLY A 65 18.15 -19.20 8.66
N VAL A 66 17.89 -17.88 8.68
CA VAL A 66 18.11 -17.01 9.84
C VAL A 66 16.89 -17.03 10.77
N LEU A 67 15.68 -17.04 10.18
CA LEU A 67 14.44 -17.29 10.90
C LEU A 67 14.17 -18.79 10.91
N ARG A 68 14.19 -19.41 12.10
CA ARG A 68 14.03 -20.88 12.25
C ARG A 68 12.73 -21.28 12.93
N THR A 69 12.09 -20.36 13.63
CA THR A 69 10.88 -20.61 14.41
C THR A 69 10.01 -19.36 14.46
N ILE A 70 8.70 -19.57 14.50
CA ILE A 70 7.68 -18.56 14.73
C ILE A 70 6.54 -19.23 15.51
N LEU A 71 5.95 -18.52 16.47
CA LEU A 71 4.74 -18.97 17.13
C LEU A 71 3.56 -18.79 16.17
N CYS A 72 2.89 -19.88 15.82
CA CYS A 72 1.73 -19.89 14.94
C CYS A 72 0.86 -21.11 15.24
N TYR A 73 -0.46 -20.94 15.26
CA TYR A 73 -1.40 -22.05 15.45
C TYR A 73 -1.88 -22.56 14.10
N ARG A 74 -1.70 -23.87 13.86
CA ARG A 74 -1.92 -24.49 12.54
C ARG A 74 -3.37 -24.52 12.09
N ASP A 75 -4.30 -24.46 13.04
CA ASP A 75 -5.74 -24.55 12.76
C ASP A 75 -6.36 -23.19 12.42
N LEU A 76 -5.58 -22.10 12.48
CA LEU A 76 -6.05 -20.76 12.16
C LEU A 76 -5.87 -20.46 10.67
N VAL A 77 -6.87 -19.79 10.11
CA VAL A 77 -6.83 -19.33 8.72
C VAL A 77 -6.09 -17.99 8.65
N ALA A 78 -4.99 -17.96 7.89
CA ALA A 78 -4.29 -16.73 7.55
C ALA A 78 -4.98 -16.06 6.35
N ASP A 79 -5.63 -14.93 6.59
CA ASP A 79 -6.25 -14.13 5.53
C ASP A 79 -5.15 -13.35 4.79
N LEU A 80 -4.93 -13.69 3.51
CA LEU A 80 -3.91 -13.11 2.64
C LEU A 80 -4.55 -12.67 1.33
N VAL A 81 -4.13 -11.52 0.80
CA VAL A 81 -4.59 -11.01 -0.50
C VAL A 81 -3.40 -10.60 -1.37
N PRO A 82 -3.36 -11.00 -2.66
CA PRO A 82 -2.36 -10.47 -3.58
C PRO A 82 -2.51 -8.95 -3.78
N VAL A 83 -1.39 -8.24 -3.99
CA VAL A 83 -1.40 -6.76 -4.09
C VAL A 83 -2.22 -6.25 -5.28
N ASP A 84 -2.16 -6.93 -6.41
CA ASP A 84 -2.91 -6.59 -7.63
C ASP A 84 -4.42 -6.79 -7.47
N VAL A 85 -4.84 -7.83 -6.77
CA VAL A 85 -6.24 -8.05 -6.39
C VAL A 85 -6.73 -6.91 -5.49
N ALA A 86 -5.94 -6.50 -4.50
CA ALA A 86 -6.27 -5.38 -3.63
C ALA A 86 -6.36 -4.04 -4.39
N ILE A 87 -5.48 -3.83 -5.38
CA ILE A 87 -5.50 -2.66 -6.26
C ILE A 87 -6.74 -2.67 -7.16
N ASN A 88 -7.09 -3.81 -7.76
CA ASN A 88 -8.30 -3.96 -8.58
C ASN A 88 -9.57 -3.63 -7.79
N LEU A 89 -9.63 -4.07 -6.54
CA LEU A 89 -10.70 -3.68 -5.61
C LEU A 89 -10.73 -2.18 -5.39
N LEU A 90 -9.59 -1.55 -5.08
CA LEU A 90 -9.50 -0.11 -4.85
C LEU A 90 -9.96 0.71 -6.06
N ILE A 91 -9.55 0.34 -7.27
CA ILE A 91 -9.96 0.99 -8.52
C ILE A 91 -11.47 0.86 -8.71
N SER A 92 -12.01 -0.33 -8.52
CA SER A 92 -13.45 -0.61 -8.66
C SER A 92 -14.28 0.15 -7.63
N VAL A 93 -13.80 0.24 -6.38
CA VAL A 93 -14.43 1.02 -5.31
C VAL A 93 -14.40 2.51 -5.63
N ALA A 94 -13.29 3.04 -6.15
CA ALA A 94 -13.20 4.45 -6.53
C ALA A 94 -14.22 4.80 -7.62
N TRP A 95 -14.34 3.97 -8.66
CA TRP A 95 -15.37 4.12 -9.69
C TRP A 95 -16.78 4.09 -9.09
N HIS A 96 -17.07 3.09 -8.24
CA HIS A 96 -18.40 2.96 -7.63
C HIS A 96 -18.74 4.17 -6.76
N THR A 97 -17.78 4.63 -5.97
CA THR A 97 -17.94 5.76 -5.04
C THR A 97 -18.18 7.08 -5.78
N ALA A 98 -17.46 7.28 -6.90
CA ALA A 98 -17.63 8.47 -7.74
C ALA A 98 -18.96 8.49 -8.51
N THR A 99 -19.50 7.31 -8.86
CA THR A 99 -20.71 7.20 -9.71
C THR A 99 -22.00 7.03 -8.91
N ALA A 100 -21.95 6.41 -7.72
CA ALA A 100 -23.13 6.06 -6.94
C ALA A 100 -23.85 7.25 -6.28
N ASN A 101 -23.29 8.48 -6.34
CA ASN A 101 -23.78 9.63 -5.59
C ASN A 101 -24.17 10.87 -6.41
N ILE A 102 -24.06 10.85 -7.74
CA ILE A 102 -24.39 12.05 -8.52
C ILE A 102 -25.90 12.38 -8.44
N GLU A 103 -26.77 11.36 -8.47
CA GLU A 103 -28.22 11.57 -8.38
C GLU A 103 -28.65 12.12 -7.01
N SER A 104 -28.19 11.48 -5.93
CA SER A 104 -28.53 11.88 -4.56
C SER A 104 -27.98 13.26 -4.21
N ILE A 105 -26.70 13.53 -4.53
CA ILE A 105 -26.08 14.83 -4.31
C ILE A 105 -26.80 15.91 -5.13
N GLY A 106 -27.06 15.64 -6.42
CA GLY A 106 -27.76 16.59 -7.28
C GLY A 106 -29.15 16.94 -6.74
N HIS A 107 -29.91 15.92 -6.33
CA HIS A 107 -31.24 16.09 -5.77
C HIS A 107 -31.23 16.88 -4.45
N GLU A 108 -30.34 16.52 -3.52
CA GLU A 108 -30.19 17.22 -2.24
C GLU A 108 -29.79 18.69 -2.45
N CYS A 109 -28.84 18.98 -3.35
CA CYS A 109 -28.43 20.34 -3.67
C CYS A 109 -29.58 21.19 -4.23
N ILE A 110 -30.43 20.60 -5.09
CA ILE A 110 -31.59 21.28 -5.68
C ILE A 110 -32.65 21.56 -4.60
N LEU A 111 -32.94 20.59 -3.73
CA LEU A 111 -33.91 20.77 -2.65
C LEU A 111 -33.44 21.79 -1.61
N LYS A 112 -32.14 21.82 -1.31
CA LYS A 112 -31.53 22.80 -0.40
C LYS A 112 -31.53 24.22 -0.97
N ASN A 113 -31.55 24.37 -2.30
CA ASN A 113 -31.51 25.66 -3.01
C ASN A 113 -32.63 25.72 -4.07
N PRO A 114 -33.90 25.80 -3.67
CA PRO A 114 -35.02 25.70 -4.60
C PRO A 114 -35.05 26.87 -5.59
N PHE A 115 -35.37 26.58 -6.85
CA PHE A 115 -35.56 27.62 -7.88
C PHE A 115 -36.94 28.29 -7.74
N SER A 116 -37.07 29.54 -8.19
CA SER A 116 -38.37 30.21 -8.25
C SER A 116 -39.21 29.66 -9.41
N ASN A 117 -40.54 29.62 -9.22
CA ASN A 117 -41.51 29.18 -10.23
C ASN A 117 -41.30 27.74 -10.75
N VAL A 118 -40.96 26.80 -9.87
CA VAL A 118 -40.82 25.38 -10.27
C VAL A 118 -42.17 24.83 -10.75
N LEU A 119 -42.18 24.24 -11.94
CA LEU A 119 -43.41 23.71 -12.58
C LEU A 119 -43.87 22.37 -12.00
N TRP A 120 -42.95 21.58 -11.43
CA TRP A 120 -43.21 20.28 -10.80
C TRP A 120 -42.18 20.02 -9.71
N TYR A 121 -42.49 19.15 -8.74
CA TYR A 121 -41.55 18.79 -7.68
C TYR A 121 -40.23 18.25 -8.26
N PRO A 122 -39.06 18.80 -7.87
CA PRO A 122 -37.78 18.35 -8.40
C PRO A 122 -37.55 16.87 -8.09
N GLY A 123 -37.42 16.06 -9.13
CA GLY A 123 -37.17 14.62 -9.05
C GLY A 123 -36.56 14.11 -10.34
N GLY A 124 -36.20 12.83 -10.37
CA GLY A 124 -35.59 12.20 -11.55
C GLY A 124 -34.63 11.08 -11.16
N SER A 125 -34.30 10.22 -12.13
CA SER A 125 -33.25 9.21 -12.00
C SER A 125 -32.72 8.86 -13.39
N PHE A 126 -31.44 8.57 -13.50
CA PHE A 126 -30.81 8.13 -14.74
C PHE A 126 -31.29 6.71 -15.10
N LYS A 127 -31.42 6.44 -16.40
CA LYS A 127 -31.88 5.16 -16.92
C LYS A 127 -30.81 4.56 -17.83
N SER A 128 -30.46 3.30 -17.59
CA SER A 128 -29.51 2.53 -18.40
C SER A 128 -30.15 1.92 -19.65
N SER A 129 -31.48 1.82 -19.71
CA SER A 129 -32.22 1.26 -20.84
C SER A 129 -32.98 2.35 -21.61
N ARG A 130 -32.90 2.30 -22.96
CA ARG A 130 -33.62 3.22 -23.85
C ARG A 130 -35.13 3.06 -23.74
N LEU A 131 -35.62 1.83 -23.65
CA LEU A 131 -37.05 1.56 -23.52
C LEU A 131 -37.59 2.10 -22.19
N LEU A 132 -36.89 1.81 -21.10
CA LEU A 132 -37.27 2.32 -19.78
C LEU A 132 -37.24 3.85 -19.75
N ASN A 133 -36.22 4.47 -20.37
CA ASN A 133 -36.16 5.92 -20.51
C ASN A 133 -37.33 6.47 -21.32
N MET A 134 -37.70 5.83 -22.44
CA MET A 134 -38.83 6.24 -23.27
C MET A 134 -40.16 6.17 -22.49
N LEU A 135 -40.39 5.09 -21.75
CA LEU A 135 -41.55 4.96 -20.87
C LEU A 135 -41.58 6.04 -19.79
N CYS A 136 -40.43 6.29 -19.13
CA CYS A 136 -40.33 7.35 -18.12
C CYS A 136 -40.57 8.75 -18.72
N VAL A 137 -40.07 9.04 -19.93
CA VAL A 137 -40.34 10.32 -20.62
C VAL A 137 -41.84 10.48 -20.88
N LEU A 138 -42.50 9.42 -21.35
CA LEU A 138 -43.94 9.47 -21.61
C LEU A 138 -44.74 9.75 -20.34
N VAL A 139 -44.41 9.07 -19.24
CA VAL A 139 -45.13 9.16 -17.96
C VAL A 139 -44.80 10.42 -17.16
N PHE A 140 -43.52 10.82 -17.09
CA PHE A 140 -43.06 11.90 -16.21
C PHE A 140 -42.81 13.22 -16.93
N HIS A 141 -42.67 13.23 -18.25
CA HIS A 141 -42.52 14.48 -19.02
C HIS A 141 -43.79 14.78 -19.84
N SER A 142 -44.19 13.86 -20.73
CA SER A 142 -45.26 14.11 -21.70
C SER A 142 -46.65 14.16 -21.07
N ALA A 143 -47.03 13.14 -20.30
CA ALA A 143 -48.37 13.07 -19.73
C ALA A 143 -48.69 14.25 -18.79
N PRO A 144 -47.80 14.67 -17.86
CA PRO A 144 -48.05 15.84 -17.02
C PRO A 144 -48.10 17.14 -17.82
N ALA A 145 -47.26 17.29 -18.85
CA ALA A 145 -47.26 18.48 -19.70
C ALA A 145 -48.60 18.66 -20.44
N TYR A 146 -49.11 17.60 -21.08
CA TYR A 146 -50.41 17.65 -21.75
C TYR A 146 -51.55 17.89 -20.76
N LEU A 147 -51.47 17.31 -19.56
CA LEU A 147 -52.45 17.54 -18.50
C LEU A 147 -52.47 19.00 -18.05
N PHE A 148 -51.32 19.62 -17.81
CA PHE A 148 -51.24 21.03 -17.43
C PHE A 148 -51.76 21.96 -18.51
N ASP A 149 -51.41 21.72 -19.77
CA ASP A 149 -51.90 22.52 -20.89
C ASP A 149 -53.42 22.38 -21.04
N MET A 150 -53.97 21.18 -20.84
CA MET A 150 -55.42 20.96 -20.86
C MET A 150 -56.12 21.73 -19.74
N VAL A 151 -55.63 21.63 -18.49
CA VAL A 151 -56.18 22.35 -17.34
C VAL A 151 -56.06 23.86 -17.53
N ALA A 152 -54.95 24.34 -18.07
CA ALA A 152 -54.75 25.76 -18.38
C ALA A 152 -55.80 26.25 -19.40
N ARG A 153 -56.01 25.50 -20.48
CA ARG A 153 -57.02 25.82 -21.52
C ARG A 153 -58.44 25.83 -20.97
N ILE A 154 -58.81 24.83 -20.16
CA ILE A 154 -60.14 24.75 -19.51
C ILE A 154 -60.33 25.92 -18.54
N SER A 155 -59.26 26.36 -17.88
CA SER A 155 -59.28 27.49 -16.92
C SER A 155 -59.15 28.86 -17.60
N GLY A 156 -59.20 28.93 -18.93
CA GLY A 156 -59.04 30.18 -19.70
C GLY A 156 -57.63 30.80 -19.67
N LYS A 157 -56.63 30.07 -19.17
CA LYS A 157 -55.22 30.50 -19.12
C LYS A 157 -54.48 30.04 -20.39
N LYS A 158 -53.53 30.85 -20.86
CA LYS A 158 -52.67 30.45 -21.99
C LYS A 158 -51.74 29.31 -21.57
N PRO A 159 -51.56 28.26 -22.41
CA PRO A 159 -50.61 27.19 -22.15
C PRO A 159 -49.19 27.73 -22.06
N ILE A 160 -48.37 27.10 -21.20
CA ILE A 160 -47.00 27.56 -20.91
C ILE A 160 -46.09 27.14 -22.08
N THR A 161 -46.13 27.90 -23.18
CA THR A 161 -45.18 27.72 -24.28
C THR A 161 -43.80 28.26 -23.90
N PRO A 162 -42.69 27.56 -24.23
CA PRO A 162 -41.34 28.01 -23.89
C PRO A 162 -40.96 29.24 -24.73
N HIS A 163 -41.25 30.42 -24.19
CA HIS A 163 -40.88 31.71 -24.77
C HIS A 163 -39.43 32.07 -24.39
N HIS A 164 -38.44 31.28 -24.84
CA HIS A 164 -37.10 31.40 -24.24
C HIS A 164 -35.90 31.33 -25.19
N ARG A 165 -36.02 31.23 -26.52
CA ARG A 165 -34.80 31.16 -27.34
C ARG A 165 -33.98 32.46 -27.31
N THR A 166 -34.64 33.61 -27.33
CA THR A 166 -34.01 34.94 -27.32
C THR A 166 -33.51 35.30 -25.91
N THR A 167 -34.35 35.11 -24.89
CA THR A 167 -34.01 35.38 -23.48
C THR A 167 -32.88 34.47 -22.98
N TYR A 168 -32.87 33.19 -23.38
CA TYR A 168 -31.80 32.24 -23.04
C TYR A 168 -30.46 32.65 -23.67
N ASN A 169 -30.46 33.07 -24.94
CA ASN A 169 -29.25 33.51 -25.62
C ASN A 169 -28.69 34.80 -24.98
N GLN A 170 -29.56 35.71 -24.54
CA GLN A 170 -29.16 36.92 -23.80
C GLN A 170 -28.59 36.59 -22.41
N LEU A 171 -29.24 35.69 -21.65
CA LEU A 171 -28.76 35.27 -20.33
C LEU A 171 -27.42 34.53 -20.43
N ARG A 172 -27.27 33.63 -21.43
CA ARG A 172 -26.02 32.91 -21.72
C ARG A 172 -24.87 33.86 -22.07
N ALA A 173 -25.16 34.93 -22.81
CA ALA A 173 -24.17 35.96 -23.13
C ALA A 173 -23.80 36.82 -21.91
N GLN A 174 -24.76 37.11 -21.01
CA GLN A 174 -24.49 37.83 -19.75
C GLN A 174 -23.68 37.00 -18.77
N VAL A 175 -24.03 35.72 -18.56
CA VAL A 175 -23.28 34.81 -17.67
C VAL A 175 -21.86 34.60 -18.18
N ARG A 176 -21.65 34.41 -19.49
CA ARG A 176 -20.30 34.33 -20.08
C ARG A 176 -19.48 35.60 -19.84
N ARG A 177 -20.09 36.79 -19.93
CA ARG A 177 -19.42 38.07 -19.63
C ARG A 177 -19.05 38.17 -18.16
N ARG A 178 -19.98 37.86 -17.25
CA ARG A 178 -19.76 37.91 -15.79
C ARG A 178 -18.69 36.92 -15.31
N VAL A 179 -18.67 35.71 -15.86
CA VAL A 179 -17.61 34.71 -15.57
C VAL A 179 -16.25 35.17 -16.09
N LYS A 180 -16.22 35.87 -17.24
CA LYS A 180 -14.99 36.46 -17.81
C LYS A 180 -14.47 37.60 -16.92
N ASP A 181 -15.35 38.47 -16.42
CA ASP A 181 -15.00 39.57 -15.51
C ASP A 181 -14.54 39.07 -14.14
N ILE A 182 -15.22 38.07 -13.56
CA ILE A 182 -14.80 37.46 -12.28
C ILE A 182 -13.44 36.76 -12.40
N ARG A 183 -13.16 36.12 -13.54
CA ARG A 183 -11.84 35.51 -13.81
C ARG A 183 -10.74 36.57 -13.97
N ARG A 184 -11.06 37.73 -14.54
CA ARG A 184 -10.10 38.82 -14.77
C ARG A 184 -9.80 39.58 -13.47
N ASN A 185 -10.83 40.00 -12.74
CA ASN A 185 -10.67 40.68 -11.46
C ASN A 185 -10.00 39.79 -10.40
N ARG A 186 -10.36 38.50 -10.27
CA ARG A 186 -9.67 37.62 -9.32
C ARG A 186 -8.20 37.40 -9.69
N TRP A 187 -7.83 37.47 -10.96
CA TRP A 187 -6.43 37.38 -11.36
C TRP A 187 -5.67 38.66 -11.03
N ASP A 188 -6.22 39.84 -11.34
CA ASP A 188 -5.57 41.11 -11.04
C ASP A 188 -5.44 41.34 -9.52
N THR A 189 -6.43 40.97 -8.72
CA THR A 189 -6.33 41.02 -7.25
C THR A 189 -5.28 40.04 -6.72
N TYR A 190 -5.22 38.81 -7.24
CA TYR A 190 -4.24 37.81 -6.82
C TYR A 190 -2.80 38.19 -7.22
N VAL A 191 -2.60 38.82 -8.38
CA VAL A 191 -1.30 39.34 -8.83
C VAL A 191 -0.88 40.56 -8.01
N THR A 192 -1.82 41.44 -7.64
CA THR A 192 -1.52 42.66 -6.87
C THR A 192 -1.26 42.33 -5.39
N GLU A 193 -2.02 41.41 -4.79
CA GLU A 193 -1.78 40.91 -3.43
C GLU A 193 -0.45 40.13 -3.33
N ALA A 194 -0.11 39.32 -4.34
CA ALA A 194 1.17 38.63 -4.40
C ALA A 194 2.38 39.57 -4.62
N ALA A 195 2.18 40.73 -5.25
CA ALA A 195 3.23 41.73 -5.47
C ALA A 195 3.52 42.60 -4.23
N LEU A 196 2.56 42.75 -3.32
CA LEU A 196 2.66 43.57 -2.10
C LEU A 196 3.21 42.81 -0.87
N GLU A 197 3.18 41.48 -0.86
CA GLU A 197 3.65 40.65 0.28
C GLU A 197 5.10 40.15 0.13
N ARG A 198 6.03 40.90 -0.50
CA ARG A 198 7.44 40.45 -0.64
C ARG A 198 8.16 40.15 0.68
N ASP A 199 7.71 40.74 1.80
CA ASP A 199 8.37 40.65 3.10
C ASP A 199 7.92 39.45 3.98
N LYS A 200 7.16 38.49 3.44
CA LYS A 200 6.64 37.32 4.21
C LYS A 200 7.00 35.96 3.60
N LEU A 201 8.00 35.92 2.75
CA LEU A 201 8.17 34.89 1.74
C LEU A 201 9.44 34.07 2.00
N TRP A 202 9.27 32.75 2.23
CA TRP A 202 10.40 31.82 2.41
C TRP A 202 10.79 31.18 1.08
N LYS A 203 12.09 31.22 0.76
CA LYS A 203 12.66 30.63 -0.47
C LYS A 203 13.46 29.37 -0.14
N VAL A 204 13.20 28.30 -0.88
CA VAL A 204 13.91 27.02 -0.77
C VAL A 204 14.99 26.94 -1.85
N THR A 205 16.26 26.87 -1.45
CA THR A 205 17.39 26.75 -2.38
C THR A 205 18.12 25.43 -2.14
N LEU A 206 18.36 24.66 -3.21
CA LEU A 206 19.14 23.43 -3.16
C LEU A 206 20.58 23.67 -3.61
N GLN A 207 21.55 23.21 -2.82
CA GLN A 207 22.95 23.21 -3.20
C GLN A 207 23.50 21.79 -3.25
N LEU A 208 24.01 21.41 -4.42
CA LEU A 208 24.66 20.12 -4.66
C LEU A 208 26.16 20.26 -4.43
N ARG A 209 26.75 19.42 -3.57
CA ARG A 209 28.18 19.51 -3.26
C ARG A 209 29.02 19.11 -4.47
N GLY A 210 29.87 20.02 -4.95
CA GLY A 210 30.76 19.83 -6.11
C GLY A 210 30.59 20.83 -7.26
N THR A 211 29.59 21.71 -7.18
CA THR A 211 29.39 22.80 -8.16
C THR A 211 29.20 24.13 -7.43
N THR A 212 29.90 25.19 -7.85
CA THR A 212 29.67 26.59 -7.39
C THR A 212 28.34 27.18 -7.87
N ARG A 213 27.57 26.44 -8.67
CA ARG A 213 26.24 26.84 -9.15
C ARG A 213 25.15 26.35 -8.21
N ASN A 214 24.45 27.28 -7.58
CA ASN A 214 23.16 27.01 -6.93
C ASN A 214 22.12 26.71 -8.01
N LYS A 215 21.34 25.62 -7.86
CA LYS A 215 20.18 25.35 -8.72
C LYS A 215 18.91 25.64 -7.91
N THR A 216 18.22 26.69 -8.27
CA THR A 216 16.84 26.94 -7.82
C THR A 216 15.95 25.90 -8.48
N VAL A 217 15.12 25.20 -7.70
CA VAL A 217 14.17 24.20 -8.24
C VAL A 217 13.05 24.94 -8.98
N PRO A 218 12.84 24.71 -10.29
CA PRO A 218 11.70 25.28 -10.98
C PRO A 218 10.41 24.57 -10.53
N ALA A 219 9.34 25.35 -10.34
CA ALA A 219 8.04 24.84 -9.90
C ALA A 219 7.39 24.00 -10.99
N ILE A 220 6.51 23.06 -10.59
CA ILE A 220 5.67 22.31 -11.52
C ILE A 220 4.69 23.24 -12.27
N HIS A 221 4.52 24.52 -11.87
CA HIS A 221 3.75 25.53 -12.61
C HIS A 221 4.41 26.94 -12.52
N GLY A 222 4.98 27.44 -13.63
CA GLY A 222 5.29 28.87 -13.86
C GLY A 222 6.74 29.37 -13.63
N GLU A 223 7.14 30.41 -14.39
CA GLU A 223 8.53 30.92 -14.52
C GLU A 223 9.10 31.71 -13.32
N HIS A 224 8.34 31.97 -12.24
CA HIS A 224 8.80 32.82 -11.12
C HIS A 224 8.78 32.16 -9.73
N GLY A 225 8.66 30.84 -9.65
CA GLY A 225 8.86 30.07 -8.41
C GLY A 225 7.69 30.12 -7.41
N MET A 226 7.65 29.14 -6.49
CA MET A 226 6.65 29.07 -5.41
C MET A 226 7.14 29.82 -4.18
N VAL A 227 6.21 30.43 -3.45
CA VAL A 227 6.50 31.19 -2.24
C VAL A 227 5.51 30.83 -1.13
N TYR A 228 6.02 30.43 0.03
CA TYR A 228 5.22 29.79 1.10
C TYR A 228 5.05 30.71 2.32
N LYS A 229 3.84 30.69 2.90
CA LYS A 229 3.43 31.59 3.98
C LYS A 229 3.90 31.19 5.38
N SER A 230 4.35 29.94 5.60
CA SER A 230 4.86 29.49 6.90
C SER A 230 6.14 28.64 6.78
N THR A 231 6.99 28.71 7.80
CA THR A 231 8.21 27.91 7.96
C THR A 231 7.91 26.42 7.93
N GLU A 232 6.84 25.98 8.60
CA GLU A 232 6.43 24.57 8.67
C GLU A 232 6.03 24.00 7.30
N MET A 233 5.41 24.83 6.44
CA MET A 233 5.06 24.45 5.07
C MET A 233 6.30 24.41 4.17
N ALA A 234 7.25 25.33 4.36
CA ALA A 234 8.53 25.33 3.65
C ALA A 234 9.39 24.11 4.05
N GLU A 235 9.40 23.73 5.32
CA GLU A 235 10.06 22.52 5.84
C GLU A 235 9.40 21.23 5.31
N ALA A 236 8.08 21.15 5.33
CA ALA A 236 7.36 19.99 4.79
C ALA A 236 7.64 19.78 3.29
N ILE A 237 7.74 20.88 2.53
CA ILE A 237 8.05 20.83 1.11
C ILE A 237 9.53 20.56 0.86
N ALA A 238 10.45 21.09 1.68
CA ALA A 238 11.87 20.74 1.65
C ALA A 238 12.08 19.22 1.78
N VAL A 239 11.37 18.57 2.70
CA VAL A 239 11.41 17.11 2.90
C VAL A 239 10.83 16.34 1.69
N VAL A 240 9.78 16.87 1.06
CA VAL A 240 9.17 16.27 -0.15
C VAL A 240 10.11 16.42 -1.36
N VAL A 241 10.73 17.58 -1.53
CA VAL A 241 11.69 17.87 -2.59
C VAL A 241 12.97 17.05 -2.42
N GLU A 242 13.50 16.90 -1.20
CA GLU A 242 14.62 16.01 -0.89
C GLU A 242 14.31 14.56 -1.29
N LYS A 243 13.10 14.06 -0.97
CA LYS A 243 12.65 12.72 -1.37
C LYS A 243 12.51 12.54 -2.89
N GLN A 244 12.07 13.58 -3.61
CA GLN A 244 11.94 13.55 -5.07
C GLN A 244 13.28 13.67 -5.81
N PHE A 245 14.28 14.32 -5.19
CA PHE A 245 15.63 14.48 -5.76
C PHE A 245 16.65 13.41 -5.31
N LYS A 246 16.23 12.40 -4.53
CA LYS A 246 17.01 11.17 -4.43
C LYS A 246 17.21 10.63 -5.86
N PRO A 247 18.46 10.49 -6.34
CA PRO A 247 18.69 9.79 -7.60
C PRO A 247 18.10 8.39 -7.44
N ASN A 248 17.31 7.95 -8.41
CA ASN A 248 16.90 6.55 -8.50
C ASN A 248 18.14 5.67 -8.28
N ASP A 249 18.06 4.79 -7.29
CA ASP A 249 19.03 3.72 -7.10
C ASP A 249 18.97 2.78 -8.33
N GLU A 250 19.75 3.09 -9.36
CA GLU A 250 20.29 2.10 -10.28
C GLU A 250 21.81 2.25 -10.31
N PRO A 251 22.58 1.36 -9.65
CA PRO A 251 23.97 1.17 -9.98
C PRO A 251 24.02 0.28 -11.23
N GLN A 252 24.00 0.89 -12.42
CA GLN A 252 24.56 0.25 -13.59
C GLN A 252 26.08 0.45 -13.54
N ASP A 253 26.80 -0.66 -13.52
CA ASP A 253 28.24 -0.83 -13.77
C ASP A 253 29.17 0.37 -13.53
N HIS A 254 30.00 0.28 -12.48
CA HIS A 254 31.43 0.06 -12.64
C HIS A 254 32.15 0.20 -11.29
N ASP A 255 32.98 -0.79 -11.04
CA ASP A 255 34.08 -0.82 -10.08
C ASP A 255 34.84 0.52 -10.03
N PHE A 256 34.85 1.21 -8.88
CA PHE A 256 35.93 2.07 -8.40
C PHE A 256 35.55 2.66 -7.03
N THR A 257 36.37 2.38 -6.03
CA THR A 257 36.49 3.17 -4.81
C THR A 257 36.51 4.67 -5.12
N ARG A 258 35.44 5.40 -4.82
CA ARG A 258 35.49 6.82 -4.46
C ARG A 258 34.19 7.30 -3.80
N ASN A 259 34.37 7.78 -2.58
CA ASN A 259 33.42 8.53 -1.78
C ASN A 259 32.78 9.69 -2.55
N ALA A 260 31.56 9.51 -3.04
CA ALA A 260 30.72 10.62 -3.47
C ALA A 260 29.26 10.38 -3.04
N THR A 261 29.02 10.36 -1.72
CA THR A 261 27.70 10.68 -1.17
C THR A 261 27.36 12.09 -1.64
N ARG A 262 26.50 12.21 -2.66
CA ARG A 262 25.99 13.51 -3.13
C ARG A 262 25.01 14.03 -2.09
N THR A 263 25.52 14.75 -1.11
CA THR A 263 24.73 15.44 -0.10
C THR A 263 24.00 16.61 -0.76
N VAL A 264 22.66 16.63 -0.66
CA VAL A 264 21.81 17.76 -1.04
C VAL A 264 21.64 18.61 0.20
N ARG A 265 22.11 19.85 0.18
CA ARG A 265 21.83 20.81 1.27
C ARG A 265 20.63 21.66 0.91
N VAL A 266 19.70 21.77 1.85
CA VAL A 266 18.50 22.59 1.72
C VAL A 266 18.65 23.81 2.62
N TYR A 267 18.58 24.99 2.01
CA TYR A 267 18.62 26.26 2.73
C TYR A 267 17.24 26.89 2.72
N LEU A 268 16.82 27.37 3.89
CA LEU A 268 15.65 28.23 4.07
C LEU A 268 16.15 29.67 4.20
N GLU A 269 15.79 30.51 3.23
CA GLU A 269 16.03 31.96 3.28
C GLU A 269 14.76 32.67 3.73
N GLY A 270 14.85 33.39 4.85
CA GLY A 270 13.77 34.19 5.44
C GLY A 270 13.82 35.67 5.05
N PRO A 271 12.80 36.47 5.46
CA PRO A 271 12.60 37.85 4.99
C PRO A 271 13.70 38.87 5.33
N ASN A 272 14.59 38.57 6.29
CA ASN A 272 15.67 39.46 6.73
C ASN A 272 17.07 38.94 6.35
N ASP A 273 17.17 38.19 5.24
CA ASP A 273 18.41 37.51 4.81
C ASP A 273 18.96 36.50 5.84
N THR A 274 18.09 36.04 6.74
CA THR A 274 18.39 34.97 7.69
C THR A 274 18.38 33.64 6.94
N ARG A 275 19.58 33.06 6.78
CA ARG A 275 19.77 31.70 6.27
C ARG A 275 19.78 30.70 7.42
N ALA A 276 18.84 29.75 7.39
CA ALA A 276 18.88 28.58 8.24
C ALA A 276 19.27 27.35 7.40
N GLU A 277 20.35 26.68 7.81
CA GLU A 277 20.74 25.38 7.26
C GLU A 277 19.93 24.28 7.97
N VAL A 278 19.11 23.55 7.23
CA VAL A 278 18.39 22.40 7.76
C VAL A 278 19.31 21.20 7.64
N ILE A 279 19.88 20.76 8.76
CA ILE A 279 20.86 19.66 8.82
C ILE A 279 20.17 18.34 8.45
N THR A 280 20.69 17.63 7.44
CA THR A 280 20.23 16.30 7.03
C THR A 280 21.24 15.21 7.38
N LEU A 281 20.81 14.31 8.27
CA LEU A 281 21.12 12.88 8.53
C LEU A 281 22.46 12.20 8.19
N ASP A 282 23.54 12.92 7.90
CA ASP A 282 24.88 12.32 7.73
C ASP A 282 25.77 12.37 9.00
N GLU A 283 25.34 13.05 10.06
CA GLU A 283 26.02 12.98 11.38
C GLU A 283 25.68 11.72 12.18
N LEU A 284 24.71 10.91 11.73
CA LEU A 284 24.28 9.67 12.40
C LEU A 284 24.75 8.38 11.71
N THR A 285 25.24 8.45 10.48
CA THR A 285 25.54 7.26 9.65
C THR A 285 26.99 6.77 9.78
N THR A 286 27.92 7.57 10.29
CA THR A 286 29.34 7.21 10.42
C THR A 286 29.65 6.28 11.61
N THR A 287 28.75 6.17 12.59
CA THR A 287 28.99 5.42 13.84
C THR A 287 28.63 3.93 13.77
N ILE A 288 28.01 3.45 12.68
CA ILE A 288 27.50 2.05 12.58
C ILE A 288 28.13 1.30 11.41
N LYS A 289 29.45 1.43 11.21
CA LYS A 289 30.25 0.40 10.54
C LYS A 289 30.67 -0.68 11.55
N TYR A 290 29.69 -1.34 12.16
CA TYR A 290 29.93 -2.61 12.84
C TYR A 290 29.19 -3.69 12.07
N LEU A 291 29.96 -4.58 11.42
CA LEU A 291 29.49 -5.85 10.89
C LEU A 291 28.47 -6.45 11.87
N PRO A 292 27.23 -6.73 11.43
CA PRO A 292 26.19 -7.13 12.36
C PRO A 292 26.57 -8.48 12.99
N SER A 293 26.83 -8.47 14.30
CA SER A 293 26.87 -9.70 15.09
C SER A 293 25.57 -10.47 14.85
N MET A 294 25.66 -11.79 14.66
CA MET A 294 24.48 -12.67 14.51
C MET A 294 23.48 -12.48 15.65
N VAL A 295 23.94 -12.10 16.85
CA VAL A 295 23.09 -11.74 17.98
C VAL A 295 22.21 -10.52 17.66
N ARG A 296 22.78 -9.45 17.09
CA ARG A 296 22.02 -8.25 16.70
C ARG A 296 21.03 -8.54 15.57
N VAL A 297 21.38 -9.45 14.65
CA VAL A 297 20.47 -9.91 13.60
C VAL A 297 19.29 -10.65 14.23
N HIS A 298 19.58 -11.55 15.17
CA HIS A 298 18.58 -12.29 15.91
C HIS A 298 17.66 -11.37 16.73
N ASP A 299 18.21 -10.39 17.45
CA ASP A 299 17.43 -9.42 18.23
C ASP A 299 16.46 -8.60 17.36
N LYS A 300 16.92 -8.20 16.16
CA LYS A 300 16.07 -7.50 15.20
C LYS A 300 14.95 -8.40 14.68
N LEU A 301 15.26 -9.65 14.36
CA LEU A 301 14.26 -10.62 13.91
C LEU A 301 13.25 -10.93 15.00
N GLN A 302 13.68 -11.12 16.24
CA GLN A 302 12.80 -11.42 17.36
C GLN A 302 11.80 -10.27 17.58
N ARG A 303 12.25 -9.01 17.50
CA ARG A 303 11.36 -7.84 17.56
C ARG A 303 10.37 -7.78 16.39
N ALA A 304 10.79 -8.17 15.19
CA ALA A 304 9.89 -8.22 14.04
C ALA A 304 8.83 -9.33 14.20
N VAL A 305 9.24 -10.51 14.66
CA VAL A 305 8.36 -11.66 14.90
C VAL A 305 7.36 -11.36 16.02
N SER A 306 7.77 -10.72 17.12
CA SER A 306 6.86 -10.35 18.20
C SER A 306 5.74 -9.40 17.75
N CYS A 307 6.02 -8.53 16.77
CA CYS A 307 4.99 -7.67 16.18
C CYS A 307 3.96 -8.43 15.34
N LEU A 308 4.31 -9.63 14.85
CA LEU A 308 3.46 -10.51 14.03
C LEU A 308 2.74 -11.57 14.87
N GLU A 309 3.18 -11.80 16.11
CA GLU A 309 2.65 -12.85 16.98
C GLU A 309 1.14 -12.74 17.16
N PHE A 310 0.61 -11.54 17.42
CA PHE A 310 -0.83 -11.33 17.53
C PHE A 310 -1.57 -11.79 16.26
N PHE A 311 -1.01 -11.51 15.07
CA PHE A 311 -1.61 -11.84 13.78
C PHE A 311 -1.51 -13.33 13.39
N THR A 312 -0.63 -14.08 14.05
CA THR A 312 -0.36 -15.51 13.78
C THR A 312 -1.00 -16.43 14.83
N THR A 313 -1.56 -15.87 15.89
CA THR A 313 -2.17 -16.59 17.01
C THR A 313 -3.68 -16.35 17.15
N HIS A 314 -4.27 -15.54 16.27
CA HIS A 314 -5.70 -15.24 16.24
C HIS A 314 -6.25 -15.44 14.81
N GLU A 315 -7.53 -15.77 14.69
CA GLU A 315 -8.26 -15.84 13.42
C GLU A 315 -9.27 -14.69 13.37
N TRP A 316 -9.52 -14.19 12.17
CA TRP A 316 -10.56 -13.19 11.91
C TRP A 316 -11.52 -13.70 10.84
N ARG A 317 -12.80 -13.39 11.05
CA ARG A 317 -13.84 -13.62 10.04
C ARG A 317 -14.42 -12.29 9.63
N PHE A 318 -14.35 -12.00 8.34
CA PHE A 318 -14.84 -10.76 7.76
C PHE A 318 -16.02 -11.06 6.82
N THR A 319 -17.04 -10.22 6.87
CA THR A 319 -18.13 -10.21 5.89
C THR A 319 -17.71 -9.37 4.69
N ASN A 320 -17.89 -9.87 3.47
CA ASN A 320 -17.50 -9.19 2.24
C ASN A 320 -18.70 -8.80 1.34
N ASP A 321 -19.91 -8.66 1.90
CA ASP A 321 -21.14 -8.40 1.13
C ASP A 321 -21.05 -7.21 0.17
N ASN A 322 -20.37 -6.14 0.58
CA ASN A 322 -20.16 -4.95 -0.26
C ASN A 322 -19.28 -5.26 -1.47
N MET A 323 -18.25 -6.09 -1.30
CA MET A 323 -17.36 -6.55 -2.37
C MET A 323 -18.13 -7.41 -3.36
N THR A 324 -18.92 -8.37 -2.89
CA THR A 324 -19.77 -9.23 -3.72
C THR A 324 -20.79 -8.42 -4.51
N ARG A 325 -21.45 -7.45 -3.87
CA ARG A 325 -22.38 -6.53 -4.55
C ARG A 325 -21.68 -5.62 -5.58
N LEU A 326 -20.47 -5.14 -5.27
CA LEU A 326 -19.67 -4.36 -6.21
C LEU A 326 -19.31 -5.19 -7.43
N MET A 327 -18.82 -6.42 -7.21
CA MET A 327 -18.48 -7.34 -8.29
C MET A 327 -19.68 -7.61 -9.20
N ALA A 328 -20.86 -7.85 -8.61
CA ALA A 328 -22.12 -8.04 -9.33
C ALA A 328 -22.52 -6.85 -10.21
N ARG A 329 -22.17 -5.62 -9.80
CA ARG A 329 -22.49 -4.37 -10.51
C ARG A 329 -21.53 -4.03 -11.64
N LEU A 330 -20.30 -4.56 -11.62
CA LEU A 330 -19.33 -4.32 -12.69
C LEU A 330 -19.81 -4.93 -14.01
N HIS A 331 -19.56 -4.21 -15.10
CA HIS A 331 -19.79 -4.73 -16.43
C HIS A 331 -18.92 -5.99 -16.65
N PRO A 332 -19.37 -7.02 -17.40
CA PRO A 332 -18.62 -8.27 -17.57
C PRO A 332 -17.18 -8.10 -18.07
N ARG A 333 -16.95 -7.06 -18.90
CA ARG A 333 -15.61 -6.68 -19.35
C ARG A 333 -14.74 -6.17 -18.20
N ASP A 334 -15.26 -5.26 -17.39
CA ASP A 334 -14.52 -4.64 -16.28
C ASP A 334 -14.29 -5.64 -15.15
N ARG A 335 -15.23 -6.56 -14.93
CA ARG A 335 -15.05 -7.69 -14.00
C ARG A 335 -13.84 -8.54 -14.34
N LYS A 336 -13.54 -8.74 -15.63
CA LYS A 336 -12.35 -9.49 -16.07
C LYS A 336 -11.06 -8.70 -15.90
N ILE A 337 -11.10 -7.40 -16.18
CA ILE A 337 -9.92 -6.52 -16.09
C ILE A 337 -9.57 -6.23 -14.64
N PHE A 338 -10.55 -5.81 -13.84
CA PHE A 338 -10.42 -5.48 -12.43
C PHE A 338 -10.94 -6.62 -11.56
N ASN A 339 -10.51 -7.85 -11.86
CA ASN A 339 -10.90 -8.98 -11.05
C ASN A 339 -10.24 -8.88 -9.66
N PHE A 340 -11.06 -8.96 -8.63
CA PHE A 340 -10.64 -9.03 -7.23
C PHE A 340 -11.23 -10.26 -6.52
N ASP A 341 -11.72 -11.24 -7.28
CA ASP A 341 -12.07 -12.56 -6.78
C ASP A 341 -10.83 -13.46 -6.79
N ILE A 342 -10.55 -14.09 -5.65
CA ILE A 342 -9.40 -14.97 -5.42
C ILE A 342 -9.79 -16.44 -5.31
N ALA A 343 -11.07 -16.79 -5.54
CA ALA A 343 -11.53 -18.18 -5.46
C ALA A 343 -10.75 -19.13 -6.39
N ASP A 344 -10.30 -18.62 -7.54
CA ASP A 344 -9.55 -19.39 -8.55
C ASP A 344 -8.03 -19.40 -8.29
N LEU A 345 -7.55 -18.84 -7.17
CA LEU A 345 -6.13 -18.77 -6.83
C LEU A 345 -5.58 -20.15 -6.43
N ASP A 346 -4.66 -20.71 -7.23
CA ASP A 346 -3.83 -21.84 -6.82
C ASP A 346 -2.75 -21.37 -5.85
N TRP A 347 -2.97 -21.59 -4.56
CA TRP A 347 -2.06 -21.21 -3.49
C TRP A 347 -0.66 -21.80 -3.64
N LYS A 348 -0.51 -23.03 -4.16
CA LYS A 348 0.80 -23.66 -4.28
C LYS A 348 1.64 -22.94 -5.32
N VAL A 349 1.07 -22.73 -6.51
CA VAL A 349 1.74 -22.01 -7.60
C VAL A 349 2.03 -20.56 -7.18
N TYR A 350 1.07 -19.92 -6.51
CA TYR A 350 1.23 -18.57 -6.00
C TYR A 350 2.39 -18.45 -5.00
N TRP A 351 2.49 -19.36 -4.02
CA TRP A 351 3.59 -19.36 -3.06
C TRP A 351 4.95 -19.60 -3.70
N GLU A 352 5.03 -20.49 -4.70
CA GLU A 352 6.27 -20.69 -5.47
C GLU A 352 6.69 -19.40 -6.19
N GLN A 353 5.74 -18.73 -6.86
CA GLN A 353 5.99 -17.44 -7.51
C GLN A 353 6.40 -16.36 -6.51
N TYR A 354 5.80 -16.32 -5.32
CA TYR A 354 6.15 -15.38 -4.26
C TYR A 354 7.58 -15.62 -3.74
N VAL A 355 8.00 -16.88 -3.57
CA VAL A 355 9.39 -17.20 -3.20
C VAL A 355 10.37 -16.76 -4.30
N LEU A 356 10.05 -17.04 -5.57
CA LEU A 356 10.86 -16.62 -6.72
C LEU A 356 10.95 -15.10 -6.82
N GLY A 357 9.82 -14.42 -6.61
CA GLY A 357 9.72 -12.97 -6.59
C GLY A 357 10.51 -12.35 -5.44
N THR A 358 10.46 -12.95 -4.25
CA THR A 358 11.29 -12.53 -3.12
C THR A 358 12.78 -12.64 -3.44
N ARG A 359 13.21 -13.75 -4.08
CA ARG A 359 14.60 -13.90 -4.55
C ARG A 359 14.98 -12.80 -5.54
N LYS A 360 14.14 -12.56 -6.55
CA LYS A 360 14.42 -11.63 -7.64
C LYS A 360 14.35 -10.15 -7.21
N PHE A 361 13.25 -9.75 -6.58
CA PHE A 361 12.95 -8.33 -6.36
C PHE A 361 13.48 -7.81 -5.02
N ILE A 362 13.53 -8.66 -3.99
CA ILE A 362 13.97 -8.26 -2.65
C ILE A 362 15.44 -8.61 -2.42
N LEU A 363 15.82 -9.87 -2.69
CA LEU A 363 17.18 -10.35 -2.48
C LEU A 363 18.12 -10.08 -3.67
N LYS A 364 17.56 -9.64 -4.81
CA LYS A 364 18.30 -9.34 -6.05
C LYS A 364 19.15 -10.52 -6.53
N GLU A 365 18.66 -11.75 -6.36
CA GLU A 365 19.35 -12.96 -6.78
C GLU A 365 18.99 -13.37 -8.20
N ASP A 366 19.99 -13.59 -9.03
CA ASP A 366 19.82 -14.01 -10.42
C ASP A 366 19.41 -15.49 -10.51
N PRO A 367 18.52 -15.88 -11.45
CA PRO A 367 18.14 -17.28 -11.67
C PRO A 367 19.31 -18.23 -11.96
N SER A 368 20.40 -17.75 -12.57
CA SER A 368 21.60 -18.57 -12.82
C SER A 368 22.24 -19.13 -11.53
N THR A 369 21.93 -18.55 -10.37
CA THR A 369 22.45 -18.98 -9.07
C THR A 369 21.81 -20.27 -8.54
N PHE A 370 20.71 -20.76 -9.14
CA PHE A 370 19.98 -21.94 -8.63
C PHE A 370 20.84 -23.19 -8.43
N PRO A 371 21.70 -23.62 -9.37
CA PRO A 371 22.52 -24.83 -9.19
C PRO A 371 23.50 -24.69 -8.02
N ALA A 372 24.16 -23.54 -7.89
CA ALA A 372 25.07 -23.25 -6.79
C ALA A 372 24.34 -23.22 -5.44
N ALA A 373 23.18 -22.56 -5.38
CA ALA A 373 22.33 -22.51 -4.19
C ALA A 373 21.86 -23.91 -3.75
N ARG A 374 21.47 -24.79 -4.70
CA ARG A 374 21.10 -26.18 -4.40
C ARG A 374 22.28 -27.00 -3.85
N SER A 375 23.47 -26.83 -4.40
CA SER A 375 24.69 -27.49 -3.90
C SER A 375 25.03 -27.02 -2.48
N HIS A 376 24.97 -25.70 -2.25
CA HIS A 376 25.18 -25.13 -0.92
C HIS A 376 24.14 -25.63 0.10
N LEU A 377 22.85 -25.66 -0.28
CA LEU A 377 21.79 -26.17 0.59
C LEU A 377 22.00 -27.64 0.96
N ARG A 378 22.46 -28.46 0.02
CA ARG A 378 22.82 -29.86 0.29
C ARG A 378 23.96 -29.97 1.31
N LYS A 379 24.98 -29.12 1.22
CA LYS A 379 26.06 -29.05 2.22
C LYS A 379 25.52 -28.62 3.59
N MET A 380 24.69 -27.58 3.64
CA MET A 380 24.06 -27.11 4.88
C MET A 380 23.16 -28.17 5.52
N TYR A 381 22.47 -28.98 4.73
CA TYR A 381 21.68 -30.10 5.22
C TYR A 381 22.55 -31.13 5.97
N TYR A 382 23.66 -31.58 5.37
CA TYR A 382 24.55 -32.54 6.03
C TYR A 382 25.24 -31.94 7.26
N LEU A 383 25.64 -30.67 7.21
CA LEU A 383 26.19 -29.97 8.37
C LEU A 383 25.17 -29.90 9.52
N HIS A 384 23.91 -29.62 9.22
CA HIS A 384 22.85 -29.60 10.22
C HIS A 384 22.60 -30.99 10.83
N ARG A 385 22.59 -32.05 10.01
CA ARG A 385 22.48 -33.43 10.50
C ARG A 385 23.65 -33.81 11.38
N LEU A 386 24.88 -33.47 10.98
CA LEU A 386 26.07 -33.70 11.78
C LEU A 386 25.99 -32.94 13.11
N SER A 387 25.58 -31.66 13.11
CA SER A 387 25.45 -30.89 14.34
C SER A 387 24.43 -31.51 15.29
N GLN A 388 23.29 -32.01 14.77
CA GLN A 388 22.29 -32.70 15.58
C GLN A 388 22.87 -33.98 16.23
N LEU A 389 23.62 -34.78 15.47
CA LEU A 389 24.28 -35.98 15.99
C LEU A 389 25.32 -35.64 17.07
N VAL A 390 26.14 -34.62 16.85
CA VAL A 390 27.13 -34.14 17.82
C VAL A 390 26.43 -33.64 19.09
N THR A 391 25.35 -32.87 18.98
CA THR A 391 24.58 -32.41 20.15
C THR A 391 24.01 -33.59 20.94
N VAL A 392 23.38 -34.56 20.28
CA VAL A 392 22.86 -35.77 20.95
C VAL A 392 23.99 -36.53 21.65
N PHE A 393 25.13 -36.72 20.96
CA PHE A 393 26.29 -37.37 21.54
C PHE A 393 26.80 -36.64 22.80
N LEU A 394 26.94 -35.31 22.75
CA LEU A 394 27.39 -34.50 23.89
C LEU A 394 26.42 -34.57 25.06
N VAL A 395 25.10 -34.50 24.80
CA VAL A 395 24.06 -34.64 25.82
C VAL A 395 24.10 -36.04 26.45
N CYS A 396 24.17 -37.10 25.65
CA CYS A 396 24.33 -38.47 26.16
C CYS A 396 25.60 -38.61 27.00
N ARG A 397 26.72 -38.05 26.56
CA ARG A 397 28.00 -38.09 27.29
C ARG A 397 27.90 -37.34 28.63
N LEU A 398 27.22 -36.20 28.67
CA LEU A 398 26.92 -35.47 29.91
C LEU A 398 26.03 -36.27 30.86
N LEU A 399 24.95 -36.88 30.36
CA LEU A 399 24.04 -37.71 31.15
C LEU A 399 24.75 -38.94 31.74
N ILE A 400 25.55 -39.65 30.94
CA ILE A 400 26.37 -40.79 31.38
C ILE A 400 27.41 -40.35 32.43
N ALA A 401 28.03 -39.18 32.26
CA ALA A 401 28.98 -38.67 33.24
C ALA A 401 28.31 -38.35 34.58
N ARG A 402 27.09 -37.77 34.56
CA ARG A 402 26.38 -37.31 35.77
C ARG A 402 25.50 -38.37 36.44
N SER A 403 25.13 -39.47 35.77
CA SER A 403 24.27 -40.52 36.33
C SER A 403 24.97 -41.87 36.36
N GLU A 404 25.03 -42.49 37.54
CA GLU A 404 25.58 -43.83 37.73
C GLU A 404 24.75 -44.90 37.01
N THR A 405 23.41 -44.78 37.06
CA THR A 405 22.48 -45.67 36.35
C THR A 405 22.69 -45.61 34.83
N ALA A 406 22.88 -44.40 34.27
CA ALA A 406 23.16 -44.24 32.85
C ALA A 406 24.53 -44.83 32.46
N ARG A 407 25.55 -44.69 33.32
CA ARG A 407 26.86 -45.32 33.15
C ARG A 407 26.78 -46.85 33.13
N TYR A 408 26.02 -47.43 34.07
CA TYR A 408 25.80 -48.87 34.15
C TYR A 408 25.04 -49.41 32.93
N MET A 409 23.95 -48.76 32.51
CA MET A 409 23.22 -49.14 31.29
C MET A 409 24.10 -49.04 30.03
N TRP A 410 24.91 -48.00 29.92
CA TRP A 410 25.83 -47.81 28.79
C TRP A 410 26.89 -48.92 28.72
N GLN A 411 27.51 -49.28 29.85
CA GLN A 411 28.48 -50.38 29.91
C GLN A 411 27.87 -51.71 29.48
N ASN A 412 26.64 -52.02 29.93
CA ASN A 412 25.91 -53.22 29.52
C ASN A 412 25.55 -53.21 28.02
N LEU A 413 25.14 -52.07 27.48
CA LEU A 413 24.85 -51.91 26.05
C LEU A 413 26.10 -52.13 25.19
N VAL A 414 27.24 -51.52 25.56
CA VAL A 414 28.52 -51.73 24.86
C VAL A 414 28.96 -53.19 24.95
N ALA A 415 28.81 -53.83 26.12
CA ALA A 415 29.10 -55.25 26.27
C ALA A 415 28.21 -56.14 25.39
N LEU A 416 26.92 -55.81 25.26
CA LEU A 416 25.99 -56.52 24.36
C LEU A 416 26.37 -56.35 22.88
N ILE A 417 26.68 -55.12 22.45
CA ILE A 417 27.11 -54.84 21.08
C ILE A 417 28.42 -55.56 20.76
N LEU A 418 29.40 -55.54 21.67
CA LEU A 418 30.66 -56.27 21.49
C LEU A 418 30.45 -57.78 21.41
N LYS A 419 29.47 -58.33 22.13
CA LYS A 419 29.06 -59.74 22.01
C LYS A 419 28.38 -60.04 20.67
N LEU A 420 27.56 -59.14 20.16
CA LEU A 420 26.88 -59.30 18.86
C LEU A 420 27.84 -59.15 17.67
N VAL A 421 28.80 -58.23 17.76
CA VAL A 421 29.87 -58.07 16.76
C VAL A 421 30.86 -59.24 16.81
N LYS A 422 31.10 -59.81 18.00
CA LYS A 422 31.79 -61.10 18.18
C LYS A 422 30.82 -62.27 18.08
N SER A 423 30.05 -62.37 17.00
CA SER A 423 29.40 -63.63 16.65
C SER A 423 30.47 -64.67 16.29
N PRO A 424 30.37 -65.94 16.74
CA PRO A 424 31.42 -66.93 16.53
C PRO A 424 31.49 -67.37 15.06
N GLN A 425 32.55 -66.94 14.35
CA GLN A 425 33.05 -67.66 13.19
C GLN A 425 33.98 -68.79 13.66
N SER A 426 33.44 -69.96 14.03
CA SER A 426 34.23 -71.19 14.13
C SER A 426 33.39 -72.45 14.37
N THR A 427 32.54 -72.82 13.42
CA THR A 427 32.07 -74.21 13.26
C THR A 427 31.97 -74.58 11.78
N LEU A 428 33.09 -74.60 11.07
CA LEU A 428 33.24 -75.53 9.94
C LEU A 428 34.30 -76.56 10.27
N SER A 429 33.81 -77.79 10.34
CA SER A 429 34.44 -79.07 10.59
C SER A 429 35.73 -79.34 9.82
N ARG A 430 36.69 -79.96 10.52
CA ARG A 430 37.79 -80.76 9.96
C ARG A 430 37.29 -81.76 8.91
N PRO A 431 38.16 -82.16 7.98
CA PRO A 431 38.31 -83.59 7.72
C PRO A 431 39.76 -84.05 7.95
N THR A 432 39.82 -85.23 8.54
CA THR A 432 40.96 -86.16 8.66
C THR A 432 41.54 -86.56 7.32
#